data_AF-A0A7Z7BZ81-F1
#
_entry.id   AF-A0A7Z7BZ81-F1
#
_cell.length_a   1.000
_cell.length_b   1.000
_cell.length_c   1.000
_cell.angle_alpha   90.00
_cell.angle_beta   90.00
_cell.angle_gamma   90.00
#
_symmetry.space_group_name_H-M   'P 1'
#
loop_
_entity.id
_entity.type
_entity.pdbx_description
1 polymer ?
#
loop_
_entity_poly.entity_id
_entity_poly.type
_entity_poly.pdbx_seq_one_letter_code
_entity_poly.pdbx_strand_id
1 'polypeptide(L)'
;MTTESEVVPLVLFLALAALFALLGLFLLLRPDRSAEFFSEEDSHRRFRARDARALGLVFLVGGGALVALGAVRLVGILAAG
;
A
#
# COMPACT_ATOMS: atom_id res chain seq x y z
N MET A 1 27.24 14.31 2.50
CA MET A 1 26.42 14.02 3.70
C MET A 1 24.91 14.20 3.48
N THR A 2 24.44 14.85 2.40
CA THR A 2 23.01 15.06 2.15
C THR A 2 22.30 13.86 1.51
N THR A 3 22.97 13.05 0.69
CA THR A 3 22.37 11.91 -0.02
C THR A 3 21.91 10.78 0.92
N GLU A 4 22.73 10.38 1.90
CA GLU A 4 22.32 9.36 2.88
C GLU A 4 21.09 9.79 3.70
N SER A 5 20.99 11.08 4.00
CA SER A 5 19.85 11.67 4.74
C SER A 5 18.54 11.58 3.96
N GLU A 6 18.60 11.57 2.63
CA GLU A 6 17.41 11.48 1.76
C GLU A 6 17.05 10.05 1.34
N VAL A 7 18.05 9.16 1.26
CA VAL A 7 17.85 7.77 0.84
C VAL A 7 17.09 6.96 1.90
N VAL A 8 17.46 7.09 3.19
CA VAL A 8 16.80 6.31 4.26
C VAL A 8 15.29 6.60 4.33
N PRO A 9 14.83 7.87 4.37
CA PRO A 9 13.40 8.18 4.32
C PRO A 9 12.73 7.68 3.03
N LEU A 10 13.42 7.76 1.89
CA LEU A 10 12.87 7.30 0.61
C LEU A 10 12.66 5.78 0.58
N VAL A 11 13.60 5.02 1.13
CA VAL A 11 13.50 3.56 1.25
C VAL A 11 12.37 3.18 2.21
N LEU A 12 12.25 3.85 3.36
CA LEU A 12 11.13 3.63 4.29
C LEU A 12 9.78 3.96 3.64
N PHE A 13 9.71 5.07 2.90
CA PHE A 13 8.52 5.44 2.13
C PHE A 13 8.17 4.36 1.09
N LEU A 14 9.16 3.87 0.34
CA LEU A 14 8.97 2.80 -0.65
C LEU A 14 8.48 1.50 0.00
N ALA A 15 9.07 1.12 1.13
CA ALA A 15 8.67 -0.08 1.88
C ALA A 15 7.22 0.04 2.36
N LEU A 16 6.83 1.20 2.90
CA LEU A 16 5.47 1.46 3.37
C LEU A 16 4.46 1.47 2.20
N ALA A 17 4.82 2.11 1.09
CA ALA A 17 4.01 2.13 -0.12
C ALA A 17 3.80 0.72 -0.70
N ALA A 18 4.85 -0.10 -0.71
CA ALA A 18 4.78 -1.50 -1.12
C ALA A 18 3.89 -2.32 -0.18
N LEU A 19 4.00 -2.10 1.13
CA LEU A 19 3.14 -2.76 2.11
C LEU A 19 1.66 -2.41 1.88
N PHE A 20 1.35 -1.15 1.60
CA PHE A 20 -0.01 -0.75 1.23
C PHE A 20 -0.49 -1.42 -0.05
N ALA A 21 0.34 -1.46 -1.09
CA ALA A 21 -0.03 -2.11 -2.34
C ALA A 21 -0.29 -3.62 -2.16
N LEU A 22 0.57 -4.31 -1.40
CA LEU A 22 0.44 -5.72 -1.08
C LEU A 22 -0.80 -6.01 -0.22
N LEU A 23 -1.08 -5.15 0.75
CA LEU A 23 -2.32 -5.22 1.53
C LEU A 23 -3.53 -5.09 0.61
N GLY A 24 -3.53 -4.10 -0.30
CA GLY A 24 -4.59 -3.93 -1.28
C GLY A 24 -4.80 -5.15 -2.18
N LEU A 25 -3.71 -5.74 -2.67
CA LEU A 25 -3.73 -6.98 -3.44
C LEU A 25 -4.29 -8.15 -2.62
N PHE A 26 -3.90 -8.27 -1.35
CA PHE A 26 -4.41 -9.31 -0.46
C PHE A 26 -5.93 -9.19 -0.25
N LEU A 27 -6.43 -7.98 -0.02
CA LEU A 27 -7.86 -7.70 0.13
C LEU A 27 -8.65 -8.05 -1.15
N LEU A 28 -8.05 -7.88 -2.33
CA LEU A 28 -8.64 -8.25 -3.61
C LEU A 28 -8.67 -9.76 -3.85
N LEU A 29 -7.59 -10.47 -3.48
CA LEU A 29 -7.45 -11.90 -3.68
C LEU A 29 -8.25 -12.74 -2.68
N ARG A 30 -8.41 -12.26 -1.44
CA ARG A 30 -9.12 -12.99 -0.37
C ARG A 30 -10.21 -12.13 0.31
N PRO A 31 -11.21 -11.66 -0.45
CA PRO A 31 -12.19 -10.70 0.04
C PRO A 31 -13.08 -11.25 1.16
N ASP A 32 -13.32 -12.57 1.19
CA ASP A 32 -14.15 -13.20 2.23
C ASP A 32 -13.43 -13.23 3.58
N ARG A 33 -12.14 -13.58 3.62
CA ARG A 33 -11.33 -13.52 4.85
C ARG A 33 -11.14 -12.08 5.34
N SER A 34 -11.04 -11.14 4.41
CA SER A 34 -10.95 -9.73 4.75
C SER A 34 -12.25 -9.22 5.34
N ALA A 35 -13.39 -9.58 4.75
CA ALA A 35 -14.70 -9.22 5.29
C ALA A 35 -14.91 -9.78 6.70
N GLU A 36 -14.42 -10.98 6.98
CA GLU A 36 -14.44 -11.60 8.31
C GLU A 36 -13.51 -10.89 9.30
N PHE A 37 -12.31 -10.46 8.87
CA PHE A 37 -11.40 -9.67 9.70
C PHE A 37 -11.97 -8.29 10.07
N PHE A 38 -12.71 -7.66 9.15
CA PHE A 38 -13.33 -6.35 9.35
C PHE A 38 -14.76 -6.42 9.89
N SER A 39 -15.36 -7.61 9.98
CA SER A 39 -16.68 -7.75 10.59
C SER A 39 -16.53 -7.67 12.10
N GLU A 40 -16.59 -6.46 12.65
CA GLU A 40 -16.81 -6.26 14.07
C GLU A 40 -18.21 -6.78 14.44
N GLU A 41 -18.25 -7.58 15.51
CA GLU A 41 -19.44 -8.22 16.05
C GLU A 41 -20.53 -7.21 16.48
N ASP A 42 -20.14 -5.96 16.76
CA ASP A 42 -21.01 -4.85 17.18
C ASP A 42 -21.38 -3.85 16.06
N SER A 43 -20.90 -4.04 14.84
CA SER A 43 -21.16 -3.09 13.75
C SER A 43 -22.57 -3.30 13.15
N HIS A 44 -23.43 -2.27 13.21
CA HIS A 44 -24.77 -2.26 12.59
C HIS A 44 -24.77 -2.49 11.06
N ARG A 45 -23.62 -2.50 10.40
CA ARG A 45 -23.45 -2.82 8.97
C ARG A 45 -22.39 -3.90 8.82
N ARG A 46 -22.81 -5.11 8.44
CA ARG A 46 -21.89 -6.18 8.02
C ARG A 46 -20.98 -5.68 6.91
N PHE A 47 -19.68 -5.62 7.18
CA PHE A 47 -18.66 -5.35 6.20
C PHE A 47 -18.69 -6.44 5.11
N ARG A 48 -19.00 -6.08 3.86
CA ARG A 48 -19.17 -7.06 2.79
C ARG A 48 -17.86 -7.26 2.03
N ALA A 49 -17.72 -8.43 1.40
CA ALA A 49 -16.63 -8.73 0.47
C ALA A 49 -16.45 -7.67 -0.63
N ARG A 50 -17.54 -6.98 -1.03
CA ARG A 50 -17.50 -5.87 -1.99
C ARG A 50 -16.76 -4.65 -1.44
N ASP A 51 -16.94 -4.33 -0.16
CA ASP A 51 -16.30 -3.18 0.48
C ASP A 51 -14.80 -3.47 0.70
N ALA A 52 -14.46 -4.70 1.07
CA ALA A 52 -13.08 -5.18 1.13
C ALA A 52 -12.36 -5.07 -0.22
N ARG A 53 -13.03 -5.42 -1.33
CA ARG A 53 -12.48 -5.23 -2.69
C ARG A 53 -12.31 -3.77 -3.06
N ALA A 54 -13.26 -2.90 -2.70
CA ALA A 54 -13.16 -1.47 -2.98
C ALA A 54 -11.96 -0.83 -2.27
N LEU A 55 -11.79 -1.14 -0.97
CA LEU A 55 -10.60 -0.73 -0.22
C LEU A 55 -9.32 -1.34 -0.79
N GLY A 56 -9.36 -2.63 -1.15
CA GLY A 56 -8.25 -3.32 -1.79
C GLY A 56 -7.77 -2.62 -3.05
N LEU A 57 -8.70 -2.19 -3.91
CA LEU A 57 -8.40 -1.38 -5.10
C LEU A 57 -7.74 -0.05 -4.77
N VAL A 58 -8.26 0.69 -3.78
CA VAL A 58 -7.70 1.99 -3.38
C VAL A 58 -6.26 1.82 -2.88
N PHE A 59 -6.03 0.83 -2.02
CA PHE A 59 -4.68 0.54 -1.50
C PHE A 59 -3.73 0.04 -2.58
N LEU A 60 -4.20 -0.82 -3.48
CA LEU A 60 -3.39 -1.34 -4.58
C LEU A 60 -2.97 -0.23 -5.56
N VAL A 61 -3.93 0.60 -5.98
CA VAL A 61 -3.67 1.69 -6.94
C VAL A 61 -2.85 2.80 -6.28
N GLY A 62 -3.24 3.24 -5.08
CA GLY A 62 -2.53 4.28 -4.33
C GLY A 62 -1.11 3.85 -3.96
N GLY A 63 -0.96 2.69 -3.33
CA GLY A 63 0.34 2.13 -2.98
C GLY A 63 1.21 1.88 -4.21
N GLY A 64 0.64 1.31 -5.28
CA GLY A 64 1.36 1.08 -6.54
C GLY A 64 1.86 2.37 -7.19
N ALA A 65 1.04 3.43 -7.20
CA ALA A 65 1.45 4.74 -7.71
C ALA A 65 2.59 5.36 -6.87
N LEU A 66 2.50 5.27 -5.54
CA LEU A 66 3.55 5.76 -4.64
C LEU A 66 4.85 4.97 -4.80
N VAL A 67 4.78 3.64 -4.98
CA VAL A 67 5.96 2.80 -5.27
C VAL A 67 6.60 3.22 -6.58
N ALA A 68 5.81 3.40 -7.65
CA ALA A 68 6.33 3.82 -8.95
C ALA A 68 7.04 5.17 -8.86
N LEU A 69 6.41 6.16 -8.20
CA LEU A 69 6.99 7.49 -8.01
C LEU A 69 8.27 7.44 -7.16
N GLY A 70 8.26 6.70 -6.05
CA GLY A 70 9.42 6.52 -5.19
C GLY A 70 10.57 5.83 -5.90
N ALA A 71 10.28 4.83 -6.74
CA ALA A 71 11.28 4.09 -7.50
C ALA A 71 11.92 4.97 -8.57
N VAL A 72 11.11 5.75 -9.32
CA VAL A 72 11.63 6.72 -10.30
C VAL A 72 12.55 7.73 -9.61
N ARG A 73 12.15 8.26 -8.46
CA ARG A 73 12.98 9.19 -7.69
C ARG A 73 14.28 8.55 -7.20
N LEU A 74 14.22 7.31 -6.70
CA LEU A 74 15.39 6.57 -6.24
C LEU A 74 16.38 6.34 -7.38
N VAL A 75 15.89 5.90 -8.55
CA VAL A 75 16.71 5.73 -9.75
C VAL A 75 17.34 7.05 -10.18
N GLY A 76 16.60 8.16 -10.13
CA GLY A 76 17.13 9.50 -10.42
C GLY A 76 18.27 9.91 -9.48
N ILE A 77 18.13 9.66 -8.17
CA ILE A 77 19.18 9.94 -7.18
C ILE A 77 20.42 9.07 -7.44
N LEU A 78 20.22 7.77 -7.73
CA LEU A 78 21.31 6.84 -8.01
C LEU A 78 22.02 7.10 -9.35
N ALA A 79 21.33 7.65 -10.34
CA ALA A 79 21.90 8.00 -11.63
C ALA A 79 22.62 9.36 -11.63
N ALA A 80 22.29 10.24 -10.68
CA ALA A 80 22.89 11.57 -10.53
C ALA A 80 24.06 11.63 -9.54
N GLY A 81 24.20 10.60 -8.69
CA GLY A 81 25.34 10.41 -7.78
C GLY A 81 26.45 9.58 -8.39
#